data_AF-A0A2U9IMT7-F1
#
_entry.id   AF-A0A2U9IMT7-F1
#
_cell.length_a   1.000
_cell.length_b   1.000
_cell.length_c   1.000
_cell.angle_alpha   90.00
_cell.angle_beta   90.00
_cell.angle_gamma   90.00
#
_symmetry.space_group_name_H-M   'P 1'
#
loop_
_entity.id
_entity.type
_entity.pdbx_description
1 polymer ?
#
loop_
_entity_poly.entity_id
_entity_poly.type
_entity_poly.pdbx_seq_one_letter_code
_entity_poly.pdbx_strand_id
1 'polypeptide(L)'
;MLDVRDMLIKIIKQIDPNFDETSLDIKFIQEYKNRFDTFGQFKDDKGIYEFALSFDTKGKIHRQHINMIQTLKFREELEKKMRE
;
A
#
# COMPACT_ATOMS: atom_id res chain seq x y z
N MET A 1 18.60 -11.43 3.40
CA MET A 1 17.48 -11.33 2.45
C MET A 1 17.04 -9.88 2.43
N LEU A 2 16.90 -9.26 1.26
CA LEU A 2 16.24 -7.96 1.16
C LEU A 2 14.77 -8.20 1.45
N ASP A 3 14.25 -7.63 2.54
CA ASP A 3 12.83 -7.76 2.85
C ASP A 3 12.05 -6.83 1.92
N VAL A 4 11.27 -7.43 1.00
CA VAL A 4 10.42 -6.71 0.04
C VAL A 4 9.43 -5.79 0.78
N ARG A 5 9.00 -6.18 2.00
CA ARG A 5 8.14 -5.36 2.85
C ARG A 5 8.83 -4.06 3.27
N ASP A 6 10.09 -4.14 3.71
CA ASP A 6 10.86 -2.95 4.10
C ASP A 6 11.09 -1.99 2.93
N MET A 7 11.33 -2.54 1.74
CA MET A 7 11.45 -1.75 0.52
C MET A 7 10.14 -1.06 0.16
N LEU A 8 9.02 -1.80 0.23
CA LEU A 8 7.69 -1.25 0.01
C LEU A 8 7.35 -0.14 1.00
N ILE A 9 7.62 -0.33 2.29
CA ILE A 9 7.40 0.68 3.32
C ILE A 9 8.16 1.96 2.99
N LYS A 10 9.45 1.86 2.62
CA LYS A 10 10.26 3.02 2.24
C LYS A 10 9.70 3.73 1.01
N ILE A 11 9.29 2.97 -0.01
CA ILE A 11 8.71 3.52 -1.24
C ILE A 11 7.38 4.21 -0.95
N ILE A 12 6.47 3.57 -0.22
CA ILE A 12 5.15 4.12 0.10
C ILE A 12 5.30 5.38 0.96
N LYS A 13 6.17 5.39 1.98
CA LYS A 13 6.47 6.59 2.78
C LYS A 13 6.99 7.77 1.97
N GLN A 14 7.76 7.51 0.90
CA GLN A 14 8.24 8.57 0.01
C GLN A 14 7.10 9.18 -0.82
N ILE A 15 6.09 8.38 -1.14
CA ILE A 15 4.92 8.81 -1.91
C ILE A 15 3.89 9.49 -1.00
N ASP A 16 3.64 8.89 0.16
CA ASP A 16 2.66 9.32 1.16
C ASP A 16 3.28 9.30 2.58
N PRO A 17 3.67 10.46 3.12
CA PRO A 17 4.20 10.57 4.48
C PRO A 17 3.22 10.19 5.59
N ASN A 18 1.91 10.16 5.32
CA ASN A 18 0.87 9.83 6.30
C ASN A 18 0.54 8.33 6.35
N PHE A 19 1.21 7.52 5.53
CA PHE A 19 1.02 6.09 5.48
C PHE A 19 1.21 5.42 6.86
N ASP A 20 0.21 4.63 7.26
CA ASP A 20 0.27 3.76 8.43
C ASP A 20 0.93 2.42 8.07
N GLU A 21 2.19 2.23 8.48
CA GLU A 21 2.98 1.02 8.23
C GLU A 21 2.32 -0.27 8.73
N THR A 22 1.57 -0.19 9.83
CA THR A 22 0.92 -1.36 10.43
C THR A 22 -0.26 -1.84 9.59
N SER A 23 -0.81 -0.96 8.76
CA SER A 23 -1.92 -1.25 7.86
C SER A 23 -1.51 -1.91 6.54
N LEU A 24 -0.20 -1.99 6.25
CA LEU A 24 0.30 -2.56 5.00
C LEU A 24 -0.01 -4.06 4.90
N ASP A 25 -0.90 -4.38 3.98
CA ASP A 25 -1.33 -5.73 3.66
C ASP A 25 -0.95 -6.03 2.21
N ILE A 26 0.04 -6.92 2.04
CA ILE A 26 0.55 -7.31 0.73
C ILE A 26 -0.19 -8.57 0.29
N LYS A 27 -1.07 -8.43 -0.69
CA LYS A 27 -1.89 -9.54 -1.21
C LYS A 27 -1.11 -10.42 -2.19
N PHE A 28 -0.17 -9.83 -2.93
CA PHE A 28 0.62 -10.55 -3.93
C PHE A 28 2.02 -9.96 -4.09
N ILE A 29 3.00 -10.85 -4.23
CA ILE A 29 4.39 -10.51 -4.56
C ILE A 29 4.84 -11.45 -5.65
N GLN A 30 5.38 -10.89 -6.73
CA GLN A 30 6.06 -11.62 -7.77
C GLN A 30 7.49 -11.12 -7.92
N GLU A 31 8.44 -12.01 -7.68
CA GLU A 31 9.86 -11.74 -7.82
C GLU A 31 10.35 -12.11 -9.22
N TYR A 32 11.11 -11.20 -9.82
CA TYR A 32 11.90 -11.39 -11.04
C TYR A 32 13.36 -11.10 -10.71
N LYS A 33 14.27 -11.49 -11.63
CA LYS A 33 15.73 -11.36 -11.44
C LYS A 33 16.20 -10.02 -10.87
N ASN A 34 15.58 -8.91 -11.29
CA ASN A 34 15.94 -7.55 -10.87
C ASN A 34 14.73 -6.68 -10.51
N ARG A 35 13.55 -7.27 -10.29
CA ARG A 35 12.30 -6.51 -10.11
C ARG A 35 11.33 -7.25 -9.20
N PHE A 36 10.61 -6.50 -8.40
CA PHE A 36 9.45 -6.95 -7.66
C PHE A 36 8.21 -6.29 -8.23
N ASP A 37 7.21 -7.10 -8.54
CA ASP A 37 5.85 -6.62 -8.78
C ASP A 37 5.00 -6.96 -7.55
N THR A 38 4.34 -5.97 -7.00
CA THR A 38 3.63 -6.08 -5.72
C THR A 38 2.24 -5.48 -5.83
N PHE A 39 1.30 -6.11 -5.16
CA PHE A 39 -0.08 -5.64 -5.08
C PHE A 39 -0.61 -5.83 -3.67
N GLY A 40 -1.38 -4.87 -3.20
CA GLY A 40 -1.86 -4.88 -1.83
C GLY A 40 -2.65 -3.63 -1.50
N GLN A 41 -2.79 -3.39 -0.20
CA GLN A 41 -3.51 -2.25 0.33
C GLN A 41 -2.82 -1.66 1.55
N PHE A 42 -3.03 -0.37 1.79
CA PHE A 42 -2.62 0.31 3.00
C PHE A 42 -3.64 1.41 3.36
N LYS A 43 -3.45 2.04 4.50
CA LYS A 43 -4.25 3.16 4.99
C LYS A 43 -3.39 4.38 5.27
N ASP A 44 -4.01 5.55 5.16
CA ASP A 44 -3.53 6.82 5.69
C ASP A 44 -4.64 7.48 6.55
N ASP A 45 -4.48 8.76 6.85
CA ASP A 45 -5.46 9.58 7.58
C ASP A 45 -6.74 9.92 6.78
N LYS A 46 -6.77 9.70 5.47
CA LYS A 46 -7.88 10.00 4.55
C LYS A 46 -8.68 8.76 4.18
N GLY A 47 -8.06 7.59 4.12
CA GLY A 47 -8.74 6.39 3.64
C GLY A 47 -7.87 5.15 3.45
N ILE A 48 -8.42 4.21 2.68
CA ILE A 48 -7.79 2.95 2.30
C ILE A 48 -7.43 3.04 0.82
N TYR A 49 -6.21 2.65 0.51
CA TYR A 49 -5.67 2.63 -0.84
C TYR A 49 -5.33 1.22 -1.24
N GLU A 50 -5.59 0.91 -2.50
CA GLU A 50 -5.04 -0.24 -3.17
C GLU A 50 -3.87 0.20 -4.04
N PHE A 51 -2.81 -0.59 -4.05
CA PHE A 51 -1.61 -0.30 -4.83
C PHE A 51 -1.23 -1.46 -5.74
N ALA A 52 -0.66 -1.12 -6.89
CA ALA A 52 0.15 -1.98 -7.73
C ALA A 52 1.49 -1.26 -8.00
N LEU A 53 2.57 -1.77 -7.41
CA LEU A 53 3.90 -1.18 -7.50
C LEU A 53 4.88 -2.18 -8.12
N SER A 54 5.62 -1.73 -9.13
CA SER A 54 6.77 -2.44 -9.69
C SER A 54 8.04 -1.67 -9.38
N PHE A 55 9.02 -2.29 -8.74
CA PHE A 55 10.29 -1.63 -8.39
C PHE A 55 11.49 -2.58 -8.47
N ASP A 56 12.68 -2.05 -8.74
CA ASP A 56 13.91 -2.85 -8.77
C ASP A 56 14.51 -3.10 -7.37
N THR A 57 15.57 -3.90 -7.30
CA THR A 57 16.30 -4.20 -6.05
C THR A 57 17.00 -2.99 -5.44
N LYS A 58 17.04 -1.85 -6.14
CA LYS A 58 17.56 -0.56 -5.65
C LYS A 58 16.44 0.39 -5.20
N GLY A 59 15.17 -0.02 -5.32
CA GLY A 59 13.99 0.77 -4.96
C GLY A 59 13.54 1.74 -6.07
N LYS A 60 14.08 1.64 -7.29
CA LYS A 60 13.63 2.46 -8.42
C LYS A 60 12.25 1.96 -8.88
N ILE A 61 11.27 2.86 -8.86
CA ILE A 61 9.90 2.57 -9.28
C ILE A 61 9.81 2.55 -10.82
N HIS A 62 9.24 1.48 -11.35
CA HIS A 62 8.96 1.28 -12.77
C HIS A 62 7.47 1.43 -13.12
N ARG A 63 6.58 1.08 -12.18
CA ARG A 63 5.13 1.28 -12.30
C ARG A 63 4.58 1.69 -10.94
N GLN A 64 3.68 2.67 -10.97
CA GLN A 64 3.02 3.19 -9.78
C GLN A 64 1.53 3.40 -10.05
N HIS A 65 0.71 2.52 -9.50
CA HIS A 65 -0.73 2.73 -9.40
C HIS A 65 -1.12 2.67 -7.93
N ILE A 66 -1.70 3.75 -7.42
CA ILE A 66 -2.22 3.84 -6.06
C ILE A 66 -3.56 4.55 -6.17
N ASN A 67 -4.63 3.85 -5.78
CA ASN A 67 -5.99 4.36 -5.88
C ASN A 67 -6.66 4.26 -4.52
N MET A 68 -7.31 5.33 -4.09
CA MET A 68 -8.19 5.26 -2.92
C MET A 68 -9.41 4.42 -3.28
N ILE A 69 -9.66 3.37 -2.48
CA ILE A 69 -10.82 2.49 -2.64
C ILE A 69 -11.91 2.80 -1.62
N GLN A 70 -11.57 3.50 -0.53
CA GLN A 70 -12.53 3.85 0.53
C GLN A 70 -12.06 5.09 1.31
N THR A 71 -12.96 6.03 1.58
CA THR A 71 -12.68 7.17 2.47
C THR A 71 -12.91 6.78 3.94
N LEU A 72 -12.15 7.38 4.86
CA LEU A 72 -12.28 7.13 6.30
C LEU A 72 -13.69 7.47 6.80
N LYS A 73 -14.23 8.63 6.38
CA LYS A 73 -15.58 9.09 6.74
C LYS A 73 -16.67 8.08 6.35
N PHE A 74 -16.58 7.50 5.15
CA PHE A 74 -17.55 6.49 4.71
C PHE A 74 -17.47 5.21 5.55
N ARG A 75 -16.25 4.84 6.01
CA ARG A 75 -16.07 3.69 6.91
C ARG A 75 -16.73 3.93 8.27
N GLU A 76 -16.53 5.10 8.85
CA GLU A 76 -17.13 5.48 10.13
C GLU A 76 -18.67 5.48 10.05
N GLU A 77 -19.23 6.01 8.97
CA GLU A 77 -20.68 5.98 8.72
C GLU A 77 -21.24 4.55 8.60
N LEU A 78 -20.52 3.64 7.92
CA LEU A 78 -20.90 2.22 7.83
C LEU A 78 -20.83 1.51 9.18
N GLU A 79 -19.74 1.68 9.92
CA GLU A 79 -19.55 1.04 11.22
C GLU A 79 -20.61 1.51 12.23
N LYS A 80 -21.06 2.77 12.14
CA LYS A 80 -22.18 3.27 12.95
C LYS A 80 -23.48 2.57 12.62
N LYS A 81 -23.82 2.43 11.33
CA LYS A 81 -25.07 1.76 10.88
C LYS A 81 -25.12 0.27 11.22
N MET A 82 -23.98 -0.41 11.29
CA MET A 82 -23.94 -1.85 11.62
C MET A 82 -24.10 -2.15 13.12
N ARG A 83 -23.98 -1.13 13.99
CA ARG A 83 -24.14 -1.26 15.44
C ARG A 83 -25.57 -0.98 15.92
N GLU A 84 -26.42 -0.44 15.05
CA GLU A 84 -27.85 -0.21 15.26
C GLU A 84 -28.67 -1.42 14.78
#